data_AF-A0A261KR82-F1
#
_entry.id   AF-A0A261KR82-F1
#
_cell.length_a   1.000
_cell.length_b   1.000
_cell.length_c   1.000
_cell.angle_alpha   90.00
_cell.angle_beta   90.00
_cell.angle_gamma   90.00
#
_symmetry.space_group_name_H-M   'P 1'
#
loop_
_entity.id
_entity.type
_entity.pdbx_description
1 polymer ?
#
loop_
_entity_poly.entity_id
_entity_poly.type
_entity_poly.pdbx_seq_one_letter_code
_entity_poly.pdbx_strand_id
1 'polypeptide(L)'
;MIPDFLVKNGEVKITVPPEFNNGEIDIILVVKNEPYEFEIMREIAKAKGYDSQEKILDLIKKVKLEMLQEKDRDLQLNKVPIIST
;
A
#
# COMPACT_ATOMS: atom_id res chain seq x y z
N MET A 1 1.83 -24.42 -28.86
CA MET A 1 3.06 -23.62 -29.05
C MET A 1 2.94 -22.41 -28.14
N ILE A 2 3.98 -22.06 -27.36
CA ILE A 2 3.95 -20.86 -26.51
C ILE A 2 4.27 -19.66 -27.43
N PRO A 3 3.52 -18.53 -27.38
CA PRO A 3 3.84 -17.37 -28.18
C PRO A 3 5.22 -16.81 -27.80
N ASP A 4 6.05 -16.55 -28.80
CA ASP A 4 7.33 -15.90 -28.62
C ASP A 4 7.14 -14.38 -28.53
N PHE A 5 7.76 -13.75 -27.53
CA PHE A 5 7.81 -12.31 -27.39
C PHE A 5 9.26 -11.81 -27.45
N LEU A 6 9.48 -10.70 -28.16
CA LEU A 6 10.75 -10.00 -28.22
C LEU A 6 10.55 -8.56 -27.74
N VAL A 7 11.40 -8.12 -26.81
CA VAL A 7 11.50 -6.71 -26.42
C VAL A 7 12.80 -6.15 -26.99
N LYS A 8 12.72 -5.12 -27.85
CA LYS A 8 13.90 -4.48 -28.42
C LYS A 8 13.61 -3.00 -28.69
N ASN A 9 14.53 -2.12 -28.27
CA ASN A 9 14.42 -0.67 -28.46
C ASN A 9 13.09 -0.05 -27.97
N GLY A 10 12.50 -0.60 -26.90
CA GLY A 10 11.21 -0.13 -26.37
C GLY A 10 9.98 -0.67 -27.12
N GLU A 11 10.17 -1.50 -28.14
CA GLU A 11 9.10 -2.17 -28.88
C GLU A 11 8.90 -3.59 -28.37
N VAL A 12 7.63 -4.00 -28.24
CA VAL A 12 7.24 -5.38 -27.93
C VAL A 12 6.64 -5.99 -29.19
N LYS A 13 7.24 -7.08 -29.68
CA LYS A 13 6.71 -7.87 -30.80
C LYS A 13 6.23 -9.22 -30.29
N ILE A 14 4.98 -9.56 -30.60
CA ILE A 14 4.36 -10.84 -30.23
C ILE A 14 4.07 -11.62 -31.51
N THR A 15 4.50 -12.86 -31.57
CA THR A 15 4.17 -13.77 -32.68
C THR A 15 3.11 -14.75 -32.20
N VAL A 16 1.94 -14.70 -32.84
CA VAL A 16 0.80 -15.57 -32.51
C VAL A 16 0.79 -16.78 -33.44
N PRO A 17 0.60 -18.01 -32.93
CA PRO A 17 0.50 -19.20 -33.77
C PRO A 17 -0.68 -19.11 -34.76
N PRO A 18 -0.57 -19.73 -35.95
CA PRO A 18 -1.62 -19.70 -36.98
C PRO A 18 -2.97 -20.25 -36.52
N GLU A 19 -2.97 -21.11 -35.49
CA GLU A 19 -4.18 -21.66 -34.87
C GLU A 19 -5.13 -20.60 -34.29
N PHE A 20 -4.64 -19.37 -34.06
CA PHE A 20 -5.40 -18.25 -33.51
C PHE A 20 -5.73 -17.17 -34.56
N ASN A 21 -5.56 -17.45 -35.86
CA ASN A 21 -5.74 -16.46 -36.94
C ASN A 21 -7.11 -15.74 -36.95
N ASN A 22 -8.14 -16.30 -36.30
CA ASN A 22 -9.47 -15.70 -36.15
C ASN A 22 -9.96 -15.67 -34.67
N GLY A 23 -9.05 -15.78 -33.69
CA GLY A 23 -9.38 -15.74 -32.26
C GLY A 23 -9.17 -14.36 -31.63
N GLU A 24 -9.80 -14.11 -30.49
CA GLU A 24 -9.48 -12.95 -29.64
C GLU A 24 -8.23 -13.23 -28.81
N ILE A 25 -7.38 -12.22 -28.65
CA ILE A 25 -6.14 -12.30 -27.88
C ILE A 25 -6.12 -11.16 -26.88
N ASP A 26 -6.15 -11.51 -25.60
CA ASP A 26 -5.94 -10.55 -24.52
C ASP A 26 -4.45 -10.41 -24.21
N ILE A 27 -3.95 -9.18 -24.28
CA ILE A 27 -2.55 -8.84 -23.94
C ILE A 27 -2.54 -8.06 -22.64
N ILE A 28 -1.88 -8.59 -21.60
CA ILE A 28 -1.70 -7.91 -20.32
C ILE A 28 -0.24 -7.44 -20.21
N LEU A 29 -0.03 -6.12 -20.22
CA LEU A 29 1.28 -5.51 -19.99
C LEU A 29 1.41 -5.07 -18.53
N VAL A 30 2.34 -5.67 -17.79
CA VAL A 30 2.63 -5.27 -16.40
C VAL A 30 3.97 -4.56 -16.36
N VAL A 31 3.95 -3.24 -16.13
CA VAL A 31 5.14 -2.41 -16.03
C VAL A 31 5.56 -2.28 -14.57
N LYS A 32 6.70 -2.86 -14.18
CA LYS A 32 7.28 -2.74 -12.82
C LYS A 32 8.03 -1.41 -12.62
N ASN A 33 7.42 -0.29 -12.99
CA ASN A 33 8.07 1.03 -12.86
C ASN A 33 7.30 2.00 -11.95
N GLU A 34 6.32 1.51 -11.19
CA GLU A 34 5.86 2.24 -10.01
C GLU A 34 6.88 2.01 -8.90
N PRO A 35 7.44 3.08 -8.28
CA PRO A 35 8.20 2.90 -7.05
C PRO A 35 7.29 2.14 -6.10
N TYR A 36 7.81 1.05 -5.53
CA TYR A 36 7.05 0.21 -4.63
C TYR A 36 6.41 1.14 -3.59
N GLU A 37 5.10 1.06 -3.35
CA GLU A 37 4.43 1.98 -2.41
C GLU A 37 5.19 2.09 -1.08
N PHE A 38 5.85 1.00 -0.67
CA PHE A 38 6.78 0.95 0.44
C PHE A 38 7.96 1.93 0.36
N GLU A 39 8.60 2.07 -0.79
CA GLU A 39 9.70 3.03 -1.03
C GLU A 39 9.19 4.46 -0.95
N ILE A 40 8.02 4.75 -1.53
CA ILE A 40 7.39 6.07 -1.44
C ILE A 40 7.07 6.42 0.00
N MET A 41 6.43 5.49 0.72
CA MET A 41 6.07 5.66 2.14
C MET A 41 7.31 5.83 3.02
N ARG A 42 8.40 5.14 2.69
CA ARG A 42 9.68 5.27 3.40
C ARG A 42 10.32 6.64 3.20
N GLU A 43 10.31 7.19 1.99
CA GLU A 43 10.83 8.53 1.74
C GLU A 43 9.98 9.61 2.44
N ILE A 44 8.66 9.45 2.45
CA ILE A 44 7.75 10.33 3.21
C ILE A 44 8.04 10.25 4.72
N ALA A 45 8.24 9.05 5.27
CA ALA A 45 8.56 8.86 6.68
C ALA A 45 9.87 9.56 7.06
N LYS A 46 10.92 9.40 6.25
CA LYS A 46 12.20 10.11 6.43
C LYS A 46 12.04 11.63 6.37
N ALA A 47 11.32 12.16 5.39
CA ALA A 47 11.07 13.60 5.26
C ALA A 47 10.33 14.18 6.48
N LYS A 48 9.49 13.37 7.13
CA LYS A 48 8.81 13.72 8.39
C LYS A 48 9.66 13.50 9.64
N GLY A 49 10.92 13.12 9.49
CA GLY A 49 11.88 12.93 10.57
C GLY A 49 11.90 11.53 11.16
N TYR A 50 11.17 10.54 10.61
CA TYR A 50 11.15 9.14 11.06
C TYR A 50 12.15 8.29 10.29
N ASP A 51 13.41 8.73 10.28
CA ASP A 51 14.52 8.11 9.53
C ASP A 51 15.22 6.97 10.28
N SER A 52 14.94 6.81 11.58
CA SER A 52 15.53 5.78 12.43
C SER A 52 14.47 4.90 13.10
N GLN A 53 14.88 3.67 13.44
CA GLN A 53 14.05 2.72 14.20
C GLN A 53 13.58 3.30 15.54
N GLU A 54 14.44 4.05 16.22
CA GLU A 54 14.13 4.71 17.49
C GLU A 54 12.95 5.69 17.35
N LYS A 55 13.00 6.56 16.34
CA LYS A 55 11.94 7.55 16.11
C LYS A 55 10.62 6.90 15.67
N ILE A 56 10.69 5.80 14.93
CA ILE A 56 9.51 5.01 14.58
C ILE A 56 8.89 4.40 15.84
N LEU A 57 9.71 3.83 16.74
CA LEU A 57 9.23 3.26 18.01
C LEU A 57 8.60 4.33 18.92
N ASP A 58 9.16 5.52 18.95
CA ASP A 58 8.60 6.63 19.73
C ASP A 58 7.27 7.12 19.17
N LEU A 59 7.10 7.16 17.84
CA LEU A 59 5.80 7.42 17.22
C LEU A 59 4.76 6.36 17.64
N ILE A 60 5.11 5.08 17.57
CA ILE A 60 4.22 3.98 17.96
C ILE A 60 3.81 4.11 19.43
N LYS A 61 4.75 4.42 20.32
CA LYS A 61 4.46 4.64 21.75
C LYS A 61 3.51 5.82 21.94
N LYS A 62 3.75 6.94 21.26
CA LYS A 62 2.92 8.14 21.34
C LYS A 62 1.49 7.86 20.90
N VAL A 63 1.30 7.26 19.72
CA VAL A 63 -0.03 6.89 19.20
C VAL A 63 -0.73 5.94 20.16
N LYS A 64 -0.02 4.93 20.70
CA LYS A 64 -0.61 3.99 21.65
C LYS A 64 -1.10 4.68 22.93
N LEU A 65 -0.34 5.64 23.46
CA LEU A 65 -0.75 6.43 24.63
C LEU A 65 -1.96 7.30 24.33
N GLU A 66 -1.98 7.97 23.18
CA GLU A 66 -3.11 8.80 22.75
C GLU A 66 -4.41 7.98 22.64
N MET A 67 -4.35 6.79 22.03
CA MET A 67 -5.50 5.88 21.92
C MET A 67 -5.99 5.36 23.27
N LEU A 68 -5.08 5.09 24.22
CA LEU A 68 -5.47 4.68 25.58
C LEU A 68 -6.17 5.81 26.32
N GLN A 69 -5.63 7.04 26.23
CA GLN A 69 -6.26 8.21 26.83
C GLN A 69 -7.63 8.53 26.22
N GLU A 70 -7.80 8.35 24.91
CA GLU A 70 -9.09 8.51 24.25
C GLU A 70 -10.11 7.49 24.76
N LYS A 71 -9.74 6.22 24.84
CA LYS A 71 -10.59 5.18 25.45
C LYS A 71 -10.98 5.51 26.90
N ASP A 72 -10.03 5.98 27.69
CA ASP A 72 -10.30 6.36 29.09
C ASP A 72 -11.25 7.56 29.18
N ARG A 73 -11.15 8.53 28.25
CA ARG A 73 -12.10 9.66 28.16
C ARG A 73 -13.50 9.18 27.77
N ASP A 74 -13.61 8.32 26.76
CA ASP A 74 -14.89 7.75 26.32
C ASP A 74 -15.56 6.93 27.41
N LEU A 75 -14.78 6.16 28.16
CA LEU A 75 -15.25 5.37 29.31
C LEU A 75 -15.72 6.24 30.48
N GLN A 76 -15.17 7.45 30.65
CA GLN A 76 -15.60 8.39 31.69
C GLN A 76 -16.84 9.20 31.29
N LEU A 77 -16.98 9.56 30.01
CA LEU A 77 -18.12 10.30 29.49
C LEU A 77 -19.43 9.47 29.54
N ASN A 78 -19.31 8.15 29.45
CA ASN A 78 -20.44 7.21 29.52
C ASN A 78 -20.89 6.86 30.95
N LYS A 79 -20.29 7.45 32.00
CA LYS A 79 -20.66 7.24 33.41
C LYS A 79 -21.51 8.38 33.99
N VAL A 80 -22.43 8.94 33.21
CA VAL A 80 -23.41 9.89 33.77
C VAL A 80 -24.29 9.14 34.78
N PRO A 81 -24.37 9.56 36.06
CA PRO A 81 -25.25 8.93 37.02
C PRO A 81 -26.69 9.21 36.60
N ILE A 82 -27.47 8.15 36.36
CA ILE A 82 -28.93 8.25 36.28
C ILE A 82 -29.37 8.61 37.70
N ILE A 83 -29.55 9.90 37.96
CA ILE A 83 -30.18 10.38 39.19
C ILE A 83 -31.67 10.06 39.04
N SER A 84 -32.09 8.90 39.55
CA SER A 84 -33.52 8.60 39.71
C SER A 84 -34.04 9.54 40.79
N THR A 85 -34.85 10.52 40.38
CA THR A 85 -35.62 11.38 41.29
C THR A 85 -36.95 10.73 41.60
#